data_AF-A0A352WUK1-F1
#
_entry.id   AF-A0A352WUK1-F1
#
_cell.length_a   1.000
_cell.length_b   1.000
_cell.length_c   1.000
_cell.angle_alpha   90.00
_cell.angle_beta   90.00
_cell.angle_gamma   90.00
#
_symmetry.space_group_name_H-M   'P 1'
#
loop_
_entity.id
_entity.type
_entity.pdbx_description
1 polymer ?
#
loop_
_entity_poly.entity_id
_entity_poly.type
_entity_poly.pdbx_seq_one_letter_code
_entity_poly.pdbx_strand_id
1 'polypeptide(L)'
;YTQANWLALDVLDAIVEVVGTKNNEVRANPVFYVLRKTAMPAILVELAYLTNKSDAEKLQGDQFQFAYGIYLGILRYFDFA
;
A
#
# COMPACT_ATOMS: atom_id res chain seq x y z
N TYR A 1 9.27 -15.57 -2.01
CA TYR A 1 8.57 -14.43 -1.39
C TYR A 1 9.27 -14.05 -0.09
N THR A 2 9.31 -12.76 0.27
CA THR A 2 9.92 -12.23 1.51
C THR A 2 8.82 -11.70 2.44
N GLN A 3 9.14 -11.48 3.72
CA GLN A 3 8.19 -10.87 4.67
C GLN A 3 7.65 -9.51 4.18
N ALA A 4 8.51 -8.68 3.58
CA ALA A 4 8.11 -7.41 2.97
C ALA A 4 7.16 -7.59 1.76
N ASN A 5 7.27 -8.70 1.02
CA ASN A 5 6.37 -8.99 -0.09
C ASN A 5 4.96 -9.33 0.42
N TRP A 6 4.85 -10.17 1.46
CA TRP A 6 3.56 -10.48 2.08
C TRP A 6 2.89 -9.24 2.66
N LEU A 7 3.62 -8.43 3.42
CA LEU A 7 3.14 -7.14 3.91
C LEU A 7 2.65 -6.23 2.78
N ALA A 8 3.36 -6.20 1.64
CA ALA A 8 2.97 -5.39 0.49
C ALA A 8 1.68 -5.90 -0.17
N LEU A 9 1.51 -7.23 -0.29
CA LEU A 9 0.31 -7.84 -0.87
C LEU A 9 -0.91 -7.55 0.01
N ASP A 10 -0.82 -7.81 1.31
CA ASP A 10 -1.95 -7.59 2.23
C ASP A 10 -2.37 -6.12 2.29
N VAL A 11 -1.41 -5.19 2.30
CA VAL A 11 -1.67 -3.74 2.27
C VAL A 11 -2.25 -3.30 0.92
N LEU A 12 -1.71 -3.80 -0.20
CA LEU A 12 -2.21 -3.46 -1.53
C LEU A 12 -3.66 -3.92 -1.71
N ASP A 13 -3.95 -5.18 -1.39
CA ASP A 13 -5.27 -5.77 -1.56
C ASP A 13 -6.30 -5.05 -0.67
N ALA A 14 -5.96 -4.75 0.59
CA ALA A 14 -6.84 -4.00 1.47
C ALA A 14 -7.11 -2.56 0.98
N ILE A 15 -6.11 -1.85 0.45
CA ILE A 15 -6.32 -0.51 -0.15
C ILE A 15 -7.24 -0.60 -1.36
N VAL A 16 -7.02 -1.56 -2.25
CA VAL A 16 -7.83 -1.75 -3.46
C VAL A 16 -9.28 -2.09 -3.09
N GLU A 17 -9.51 -2.96 -2.11
CA GLU A 17 -10.84 -3.30 -1.61
C GLU A 17 -11.57 -2.09 -1.02
N VAL A 18 -10.87 -1.27 -0.23
CA VAL A 18 -11.48 -0.13 0.49
C VAL A 18 -11.70 1.08 -0.41
N VAL A 19 -10.73 1.42 -1.27
CA VAL A 19 -10.72 2.67 -2.03
C VAL A 19 -11.13 2.45 -3.50
N GLY A 20 -11.10 1.20 -3.99
CA GLY A 20 -11.45 0.87 -5.37
C GLY A 20 -10.50 1.51 -6.40
N THR A 21 -9.23 1.70 -6.05
CA THR A 21 -8.17 2.06 -7.02
C THR A 21 -7.79 0.83 -7.84
N LYS A 22 -7.12 1.05 -8.98
CA LYS A 22 -6.62 -0.07 -9.79
C LYS A 22 -5.52 -0.83 -9.02
N ASN A 23 -5.61 -2.17 -8.97
CA ASN A 23 -4.50 -3.00 -8.52
C ASN A 23 -3.34 -2.90 -9.52
N ASN A 24 -2.22 -2.32 -9.08
CA ASN A 24 -1.02 -2.09 -9.90
C ASN A 24 0.16 -3.01 -9.53
N GLU A 25 -0.14 -4.08 -8.78
CA GLU A 25 0.78 -5.14 -8.37
C GLU A 25 1.90 -4.68 -7.43
N VAL A 26 2.46 -5.65 -6.69
CA VAL A 26 3.65 -5.45 -5.87
C VAL A 26 4.90 -5.56 -6.75
N ARG A 27 5.84 -4.62 -6.59
CA ARG A 27 7.10 -4.59 -7.35
C ARG A 27 8.29 -4.48 -6.42
N ALA A 28 9.32 -5.30 -6.67
CA ALA A 28 10.59 -5.16 -5.98
C ALA A 28 11.38 -3.98 -6.57
N ASN A 29 11.70 -2.98 -5.76
CA ASN A 29 12.56 -1.86 -6.16
C ASN A 29 13.74 -1.70 -5.19
N PRO A 30 14.95 -2.16 -5.58
CA PRO A 30 16.12 -2.09 -4.72
C PRO A 30 16.73 -0.68 -4.68
N VAL A 31 16.23 0.30 -5.43
CA VAL A 31 16.84 1.64 -5.54
C VAL A 31 16.45 2.58 -4.40
N PHE A 32 15.31 2.35 -3.74
CA PHE A 32 14.84 3.22 -2.68
C PHE A 32 15.63 3.05 -1.37
N TYR A 33 16.20 4.15 -0.89
CA TYR A 33 17.03 4.17 0.32
C TYR A 33 16.29 3.61 1.55
N VAL A 34 15.03 4.04 1.75
CA VAL A 34 14.19 3.62 2.88
C VAL A 34 13.93 2.11 2.88
N LEU A 35 13.82 1.47 1.71
CA LEU A 35 13.62 0.03 1.64
C LEU A 35 14.93 -0.75 1.85
N ARG A 36 16.07 -0.17 1.45
CA ARG A 36 17.39 -0.82 1.61
C ARG A 36 18.00 -0.69 3.01
N LYS A 37 17.73 0.40 3.72
CA LYS A 37 18.40 0.74 4.99
C LYS A 37 17.57 0.43 6.23
N THR A 38 16.39 -0.14 6.03
CA THR A 38 15.51 -0.56 7.10
C THR A 38 15.71 -2.05 7.39
N ALA A 39 15.88 -2.40 8.67
CA ALA A 39 16.24 -3.76 9.09
C ALA A 39 15.04 -4.71 9.27
N MET A 40 13.83 -4.17 9.46
CA MET A 40 12.60 -4.95 9.49
C MET A 40 11.92 -4.95 8.11
N PRO A 41 10.89 -5.78 7.88
CA PRO A 41 10.09 -5.72 6.65
C PRO A 41 9.57 -4.30 6.39
N ALA A 42 9.82 -3.77 5.20
CA ALA A 42 9.46 -2.40 4.84
C ALA A 42 8.88 -2.35 3.43
N ILE A 43 7.85 -1.51 3.25
CA ILE A 43 7.18 -1.29 1.97
C ILE A 43 7.09 0.22 1.70
N LEU A 44 6.96 0.58 0.42
CA LEU A 44 6.62 1.93 -0.03
C LEU A 44 5.35 1.81 -0.84
N VAL A 45 4.34 2.58 -0.46
CA VAL A 45 3.02 2.53 -1.10
C VAL A 45 2.83 3.78 -1.94
N GLU A 46 2.70 3.58 -3.25
CA GLU A 46 2.23 4.61 -4.18
C GLU A 46 0.69 4.55 -4.22
N LEU A 47 0.01 5.44 -3.51
CA LEU A 47 -1.43 5.32 -3.25
C LEU A 47 -2.29 5.41 -4.52
N ALA A 48 -2.09 6.46 -5.30
CA ALA A 48 -2.76 6.71 -6.58
C ALA A 48 -2.01 7.78 -7.39
N TYR A 49 -2.42 8.05 -8.63
CA TYR A 49 -1.72 9.02 -9.49
C TYR A 49 -2.30 10.43 -9.39
N LEU A 50 -1.51 11.40 -8.93
CA LEU A 50 -1.89 12.83 -8.96
C LEU A 50 -2.21 13.37 -10.37
N THR A 51 -1.60 12.77 -11.40
CA THR A 51 -1.79 13.17 -12.81
C THR A 51 -3.08 12.60 -13.42
N ASN A 52 -3.73 11.66 -12.75
CA ASN A 52 -5.02 11.12 -13.16
C ASN A 52 -6.13 11.82 -12.36
N LYS A 53 -7.12 12.40 -13.06
CA LYS A 53 -8.16 13.21 -12.42
C LYS A 53 -8.94 12.45 -11.34
N SER A 54 -9.42 11.24 -11.63
CA SER A 54 -10.21 10.47 -10.66
C SER A 54 -9.39 10.01 -9.45
N ASP A 55 -8.12 9.67 -9.66
CA ASP A 55 -7.22 9.32 -8.57
C ASP A 55 -6.90 10.54 -7.69
N ALA A 56 -6.66 11.71 -8.29
CA ALA A 56 -6.39 12.95 -7.56
C ALA A 56 -7.58 13.37 -6.69
N GLU A 57 -8.81 13.21 -7.19
CA GLU A 57 -10.04 13.46 -6.41
C GLU A 57 -10.11 12.56 -5.18
N LYS A 58 -9.79 11.25 -5.31
CA LYS A 58 -9.71 10.32 -4.17
C LYS A 58 -8.60 10.68 -3.20
N LEU A 59 -7.40 11.05 -3.69
CA LEU A 59 -6.29 11.47 -2.83
C LEU A 59 -6.64 12.72 -1.99
N GLN A 60 -7.50 13.58 -2.53
CA GLN A 60 -7.98 14.76 -1.82
C GLN A 60 -9.12 14.45 -0.84
N GLY A 61 -10.11 13.65 -1.24
CA GLY A 61 -11.34 13.43 -0.49
C GLY A 61 -11.35 12.20 0.43
N ASP A 62 -10.62 11.15 0.08
CA ASP A 62 -10.76 9.81 0.67
C ASP A 62 -9.55 9.42 1.53
N GLN A 63 -8.82 10.41 2.07
CA GLN A 63 -7.60 10.18 2.86
C GLN A 63 -7.82 9.20 4.02
N PHE A 64 -8.97 9.28 4.68
CA PHE A 64 -9.33 8.33 5.74
C PHE A 64 -9.46 6.90 5.22
N GLN A 65 -10.03 6.71 4.04
CA GLN A 65 -10.20 5.38 3.44
C GLN A 65 -8.86 4.76 3.04
N PHE A 66 -7.93 5.56 2.49
CA PHE A 66 -6.55 5.10 2.26
C PHE A 66 -5.87 4.67 3.57
N ALA A 67 -5.96 5.50 4.61
CA ALA A 67 -5.39 5.18 5.92
C ALA A 67 -6.01 3.91 6.53
N TYR A 68 -7.34 3.75 6.39
CA TYR A 68 -8.07 2.59 6.87
C TYR A 68 -7.69 1.32 6.10
N GLY A 69 -7.57 1.37 4.77
CA GLY A 69 -7.07 0.26 3.97
C GLY A 69 -5.66 -0.17 4.35
N ILE A 70 -4.75 0.79 4.57
CA ILE A 70 -3.39 0.49 5.08
C ILE A 70 -3.47 -0.19 6.44
N TYR A 71 -4.27 0.33 7.37
CA TYR A 71 -4.45 -0.25 8.70
C TYR A 71 -4.95 -1.70 8.63
N LEU A 72 -5.99 -1.97 7.85
CA LEU A 72 -6.53 -3.33 7.67
C LEU A 72 -5.49 -4.28 7.07
N GLY A 73 -4.73 -3.84 6.07
CA GLY A 73 -3.66 -4.65 5.49
C GLY A 73 -2.55 -4.98 6.48
N ILE A 74 -2.18 -4.05 7.35
CA ILE A 74 -1.22 -4.30 8.43
C ILE A 74 -1.77 -5.32 9.41
N LEU A 75 -3.05 -5.24 9.79
CA LEU A 75 -3.67 -6.23 10.67
C LEU A 75 -3.67 -7.63 10.06
N ARG A 76 -4.02 -7.74 8.76
CA ARG A 76 -4.00 -9.01 8.02
C ARG A 76 -2.60 -9.63 8.01
N TYR A 77 -1.57 -8.84 7.74
CA TYR A 77 -0.19 -9.32 7.76
C TYR A 77 0.25 -9.91 9.12
N PHE A 78 -0.31 -9.40 10.23
CA PHE A 78 -0.04 -9.89 11.58
C PHE A 78 -1.05 -10.94 12.08
N ASP A 79 -1.95 -11.43 11.22
CA ASP A 79 -3.04 -12.36 11.57
C ASP A 79 -3.95 -11.85 12.72
N PHE A 80 -4.21 -10.54 12.75
CA PHE A 80 -5.10 -9.90 13.75
C PHE A 80 -6.53 -9.66 13.25
N ALA A 81 -6.82 -9.98 11.98
CA ALA A 81 -8.10 -9.75 11.32
C ALA A 81 -8.59 -11.01 10.60
#